data_AF-A0A099ZDU6-F1
#
_entry.id   AF-A0A099ZDU6-F1
#
_cell.length_a   1.000
_cell.length_b   1.000
_cell.length_c   1.000
_cell.angle_alpha   90.00
_cell.angle_beta   90.00
_cell.angle_gamma   90.00
#
_symmetry.space_group_name_H-M   'P 1'
#
loop_
_entity.id
_entity.type
_entity.pdbx_description
1 polymer ?
#
loop_
_entity_poly.entity_id
_entity_poly.type
_entity_poly.pdbx_seq_one_letter_code
_entity_poly.pdbx_strand_id
1 'polypeptide(L)'
;EQQGRDYLERHRLPELLEHLSALLLYHRPERPRDFLIEALEKVAAGKRGEGQYPCLLDDSNLTAMFQMLDVPGHGYITAVQYREALKTLGLSTEGLPSED
;
A
#
# COMPACT_ATOMS: atom_id res chain seq x y z
N GLU A 1 26.23 -6.45 14.65
CA GLU A 1 25.51 -5.71 13.60
C GLU A 1 24.68 -6.61 12.69
N GLN A 2 25.24 -7.68 12.12
CA GLN A 2 24.52 -8.55 11.17
C GLN A 2 23.18 -9.09 11.71
N GLN A 3 23.16 -9.65 12.92
CA GLN A 3 21.94 -10.15 13.55
C GLN A 3 20.81 -9.12 13.66
N GLY A 4 21.15 -7.84 13.85
CA GLY A 4 20.17 -6.76 13.91
C GLY A 4 19.57 -6.48 12.55
N ARG A 5 20.39 -6.43 11.49
CA ARG A 5 19.92 -6.26 10.12
C ARG A 5 19.03 -7.42 9.68
N ASP A 6 19.45 -8.64 9.96
CA ASP A 6 18.67 -9.84 9.63
C ASP A 6 17.29 -9.84 10.31
N TYR A 7 17.22 -9.35 11.56
CA TYR A 7 15.96 -9.19 12.27
C TYR A 7 15.05 -8.15 11.59
N LEU A 8 15.59 -6.99 11.21
CA LEU A 8 14.82 -5.93 10.54
C LEU A 8 14.21 -6.45 9.22
N GLU A 9 15.02 -7.08 8.38
CA GLU A 9 14.61 -7.65 7.09
C GLU A 9 13.58 -8.77 7.26
N ARG A 10 13.87 -9.74 8.14
CA ARG A 10 12.97 -10.88 8.38
C ARG A 10 11.59 -10.44 8.84
N HIS A 11 11.50 -9.34 9.58
CA HIS A 11 10.25 -8.83 10.10
C HIS A 11 9.65 -7.69 9.25
N ARG A 12 10.26 -7.36 8.10
CA ARG A 12 9.85 -6.29 7.18
C ARG A 12 9.62 -4.96 7.90
N LEU A 13 10.52 -4.64 8.83
CA LEU A 13 10.47 -3.42 9.61
C LEU A 13 10.79 -2.16 8.78
N PRO A 14 11.73 -2.19 7.80
CA PRO A 14 11.94 -1.06 6.91
C PRO A 14 10.66 -0.62 6.18
N GLU A 15 9.91 -1.58 5.62
CA GLU A 15 8.68 -1.33 4.86
C GLU A 15 7.56 -0.83 5.78
N LEU A 16 7.48 -1.35 7.02
CA LEU A 16 6.57 -0.82 8.02
C LEU A 16 6.88 0.65 8.35
N LEU A 17 8.16 0.99 8.53
CA LEU A 17 8.56 2.37 8.84
C LEU A 17 8.32 3.31 7.65
N GLU A 18 8.58 2.86 6.43
CA GLU A 18 8.24 3.59 5.20
C GLU A 18 6.74 3.89 5.13
N HIS A 19 5.91 2.88 5.35
CA HIS A 19 4.46 3.04 5.35
C HIS A 19 3.96 4.01 6.43
N LEU A 20 4.44 3.88 7.67
CA LEU A 20 4.10 4.80 8.76
C LEU A 20 4.53 6.24 8.47
N SER A 21 5.67 6.41 7.81
CA SER A 21 6.17 7.73 7.38
C SER A 21 5.28 8.34 6.30
N ALA A 22 4.83 7.52 5.34
CA ALA A 22 3.89 7.96 4.31
C ALA A 22 2.54 8.39 4.92
N LEU A 23 2.00 7.63 5.89
CA LEU A 23 0.77 8.00 6.61
C LEU A 23 0.90 9.36 7.31
N LEU A 24 2.04 9.62 7.97
CA LEU A 24 2.28 10.91 8.62
C LEU A 24 2.36 12.07 7.63
N LEU A 25 3.06 11.87 6.51
CA LEU A 25 3.24 12.91 5.50
C LEU A 25 1.92 13.28 4.83
N TYR A 26 1.06 12.28 4.61
CA TYR A 26 -0.26 12.44 4.01
C TYR A 26 -1.26 13.08 4.97
N HIS A 27 -1.48 12.48 6.14
CA HIS A 27 -2.53 12.92 7.07
C HIS A 27 -2.14 14.16 7.90
N ARG A 28 -0.85 14.40 8.12
CA ARG A 28 -0.31 15.51 8.94
C ARG A 28 -1.09 15.73 10.24
N PRO A 29 -1.23 14.69 11.08
CA PRO A 29 -2.04 14.76 12.29
C PRO A 29 -1.45 15.75 13.30
N GLU A 30 -2.31 16.43 14.07
CA GLU A 30 -1.89 17.32 15.16
C GLU A 30 -1.12 16.60 16.28
N ARG A 31 -1.43 15.30 16.46
CA ARG A 31 -0.81 14.43 17.47
C ARG A 31 -0.15 13.21 16.81
N PRO A 32 1.04 13.37 16.18
CA PRO A 32 1.69 12.32 15.39
C PRO A 32 1.94 11.01 16.15
N ARG A 33 2.31 11.12 17.43
CA ARG A 33 2.60 9.94 18.25
C ARG A 33 1.36 9.07 18.48
N ASP A 34 0.25 9.69 18.84
CA ASP A 34 -0.99 8.95 19.11
C ASP A 34 -1.54 8.33 17.83
N PHE A 35 -1.48 9.07 16.72
CA PHE A 35 -1.81 8.57 15.40
C PHE A 35 -0.98 7.32 15.01
N LEU A 36 0.34 7.35 15.24
CA LEU A 36 1.21 6.20 14.97
C LEU A 36 0.90 4.99 15.86
N ILE A 37 0.53 5.22 17.12
CA ILE A 37 0.12 4.14 18.03
C ILE A 37 -1.12 3.44 17.48
N GLU A 38 -2.15 4.19 17.11
CA GLU A 38 -3.37 3.64 16.50
C GLU A 38 -3.09 2.90 15.19
N ALA A 39 -2.22 3.44 14.34
CA ALA A 39 -1.81 2.77 13.11
C ALA A 39 -1.11 1.43 13.38
N LEU A 40 -0.19 1.39 14.35
CA LEU A 40 0.50 0.16 14.76
C LEU A 40 -0.45 -0.87 15.40
N GLU A 41 -1.44 -0.43 16.16
CA GLU A 41 -2.47 -1.32 16.70
C GLU A 41 -3.28 -2.01 15.59
N LYS A 42 -3.65 -1.26 14.53
CA LYS A 42 -4.30 -1.82 13.34
C LYS A 42 -3.40 -2.82 12.59
N VAL A 43 -2.11 -2.50 12.44
CA VAL A 43 -1.12 -3.44 11.87
C VAL A 43 -1.03 -4.72 12.70
N ALA A 44 -0.99 -4.60 14.03
CA ALA A 44 -0.91 -5.74 14.94
C ALA A 44 -2.17 -6.61 14.89
N ALA A 45 -3.35 -5.99 14.83
CA ALA A 45 -4.62 -6.70 14.64
C ALA A 45 -4.65 -7.42 13.29
N GLY A 46 -4.30 -6.73 12.19
CA GLY A 46 -4.25 -7.32 10.86
C GLY A 46 -3.32 -8.54 10.78
N LYS A 47 -2.17 -8.52 11.47
CA LYS A 47 -1.26 -9.67 11.58
C LYS A 47 -1.88 -10.89 12.28
N ARG A 48 -2.89 -10.70 13.14
CA ARG A 48 -3.65 -11.79 13.77
C ARG A 48 -4.87 -12.23 12.95
N GLY A 49 -5.10 -11.64 11.77
CA GLY A 49 -6.31 -11.85 10.99
C GLY A 49 -7.52 -11.11 11.55
N GLU A 50 -7.30 -10.13 12.43
CA GLU A 50 -8.34 -9.34 13.07
C GLU A 50 -8.35 -7.93 12.47
N GLY A 51 -9.46 -7.51 11.86
CA GLY A 51 -9.61 -6.14 11.36
C GLY A 51 -8.84 -5.85 10.05
N GLN A 52 -8.71 -4.55 9.73
CA GLN A 52 -8.11 -4.06 8.49
C GLN A 52 -6.72 -3.47 8.73
N TYR A 53 -5.81 -3.74 7.79
CA TYR A 53 -4.51 -3.11 7.73
C TYR A 53 -4.68 -1.62 7.36
N PRO A 54 -3.94 -0.69 7.97
CA PRO A 54 -3.99 0.70 7.54
C PRO A 54 -3.55 0.81 6.08
N CYS A 55 -4.40 1.38 5.24
CA CYS A 55 -4.11 1.59 3.83
C CYS A 55 -4.22 3.08 3.50
N LEU A 56 -3.31 3.57 2.66
CA LEU A 56 -3.38 4.93 2.09
C LEU A 56 -4.35 5.01 0.92
N LEU A 57 -4.53 3.90 0.21
CA LEU A 57 -5.38 3.79 -0.96
C LEU A 57 -6.72 3.19 -0.56
N ASP A 58 -7.80 3.88 -0.88
CA ASP A 58 -9.17 3.40 -0.74
C ASP A 58 -9.82 3.17 -2.12
N ASP A 59 -11.08 2.70 -2.09
CA ASP A 59 -11.85 2.43 -3.31
C ASP A 59 -12.04 3.68 -4.19
N SER A 60 -12.02 4.88 -3.59
CA SER A 60 -12.12 6.14 -4.33
C SER A 60 -10.85 6.41 -5.13
N ASN A 61 -9.67 6.12 -4.56
CA ASN A 61 -8.39 6.23 -5.25
C ASN A 61 -8.30 5.22 -6.40
N LEU A 62 -8.75 3.99 -6.17
CA LEU A 62 -8.80 2.96 -7.21
C LEU A 62 -9.72 3.37 -8.37
N THR A 63 -10.90 3.89 -8.04
CA THR A 63 -11.87 4.39 -9.02
C THR A 63 -11.28 5.53 -9.85
N ALA A 64 -10.65 6.50 -9.19
CA ALA A 64 -10.02 7.63 -9.87
C ALA A 64 -8.91 7.17 -10.82
N MET A 65 -8.05 6.25 -10.38
CA MET A 65 -6.99 5.70 -11.23
C MET A 65 -7.55 4.97 -12.45
N PHE A 66 -8.60 4.16 -12.27
CA PHE A 66 -9.27 3.50 -13.39
C PHE A 66 -9.81 4.51 -14.39
N GLN A 67 -10.51 5.54 -13.91
CA GLN A 67 -11.05 6.61 -14.76
C GLN A 67 -9.96 7.39 -15.51
N MET A 68 -8.78 7.57 -14.91
CA MET A 68 -7.64 8.20 -15.58
C MET A 68 -7.07 7.35 -16.73
N LEU A 69 -7.24 6.04 -16.68
CA LEU A 69 -6.77 5.10 -17.71
C LEU A 69 -7.83 4.86 -18.79
N ASP A 70 -9.11 4.80 -18.40
CA ASP A 70 -10.27 4.68 -19.28
C ASP A 70 -10.83 6.06 -19.68
N VAL A 71 -9.97 6.91 -20.25
CA VAL A 71 -10.34 8.27 -20.70
C VAL A 71 -11.57 8.29 -21.61
N PRO A 72 -11.75 7.34 -22.55
CA PRO A 72 -12.93 7.31 -23.41
C PRO A 72 -14.21 6.82 -22.70
N GLY A 73 -14.10 6.22 -21.51
CA GLY A 73 -15.23 5.67 -20.77
C GLY A 73 -15.78 4.36 -21.35
N HIS A 74 -14.91 3.49 -21.85
CA HIS A 74 -15.29 2.18 -22.39
C HIS A 74 -15.71 1.17 -21.31
N GLY A 75 -15.38 1.43 -20.06
CA GLY A 75 -15.62 0.54 -18.93
C GLY A 75 -14.59 -0.59 -18.80
N TYR A 76 -13.48 -0.53 -19.55
CA TYR A 76 -12.38 -1.50 -19.45
C TYR A 76 -11.02 -0.85 -19.73
N ILE A 77 -9.96 -1.48 -19.21
CA ILE A 77 -8.56 -1.16 -19.50
C ILE A 77 -7.85 -2.42 -20.00
N THR A 78 -6.75 -2.27 -20.74
CA THR A 78 -5.95 -3.40 -21.22
C THR A 78 -5.11 -4.01 -20.11
N ALA A 79 -4.63 -5.25 -20.30
CA ALA A 79 -3.73 -5.91 -19.36
C ALA A 79 -2.42 -5.11 -19.15
N VAL A 80 -1.89 -4.49 -20.22
CA VAL A 80 -0.76 -3.55 -20.14
C VAL A 80 -1.08 -2.39 -19.21
N GLN A 81 -2.20 -1.71 -19.42
CA GLN A 81 -2.60 -0.56 -18.60
C GLN A 81 -2.80 -0.96 -17.14
N TYR A 82 -3.42 -2.11 -16.88
CA TYR A 82 -3.59 -2.65 -15.54
C TYR A 82 -2.24 -2.88 -14.83
N ARG A 83 -1.26 -3.49 -15.51
CA ARG A 83 0.09 -3.71 -14.96
C ARG A 83 0.81 -2.40 -14.63
N GLU A 84 0.75 -1.43 -15.53
CA GLU A 84 1.37 -0.11 -15.31
C GLU A 84 0.67 0.67 -14.18
N ALA A 85 -0.64 0.50 -14.04
CA ALA A 85 -1.42 1.07 -12.95
C ALA A 85 -0.97 0.50 -11.59
N LEU A 86 -0.83 -0.83 -11.48
CA LEU A 86 -0.33 -1.47 -10.27
C LEU A 86 1.06 -0.98 -9.88
N LYS A 87 1.98 -0.86 -10.84
CA LYS A 87 3.32 -0.29 -10.60
C LYS A 87 3.24 1.14 -10.10
N THR A 88 2.36 1.95 -10.67
CA THR A 88 2.12 3.35 -10.24
C THR A 88 1.61 3.42 -8.80
N LEU A 89 0.82 2.44 -8.36
CA LEU A 89 0.36 2.31 -6.98
C LEU A 89 1.40 1.68 -6.03
N GLY A 90 2.59 1.33 -6.53
CA GLY A 90 3.62 0.63 -5.75
C GLY A 90 3.27 -0.83 -5.44
N LEU A 91 2.35 -1.42 -6.20
CA LEU A 91 1.91 -2.81 -6.04
C LEU A 91 2.73 -3.76 -6.92
N SER A 92 2.95 -4.98 -6.43
CA SER A 92 3.65 -6.02 -7.18
C SER A 92 2.81 -6.51 -8.37
N THR A 93 3.48 -6.73 -9.50
CA THR A 93 2.90 -7.38 -10.68
C THR A 93 3.34 -8.85 -10.82
N GLU A 94 4.02 -9.40 -9.81
CA GLU A 94 4.43 -10.80 -9.79
C GLU A 94 3.23 -11.74 -9.78
N GLY A 95 3.28 -12.81 -10.56
CA GLY A 95 2.20 -13.80 -10.67
C GLY A 95 1.06 -13.43 -11.64
N LEU A 96 1.10 -12.24 -12.26
CA LEU A 96 0.17 -11.92 -13.33
C LEU A 96 0.56 -12.65 -14.64
N PRO A 97 -0.40 -13.21 -15.39
CA PRO A 97 -0.13 -13.99 -16.62
C PRO A 97 0.58 -13.13 -17.67
N SER A 98 1.69 -13.64 -18.21
CA SER A 98 2.44 -12.99 -19.29
C SER A 98 1.54 -12.75 -20.50
N GLU A 99 1.84 -11.68 -21.25
CA GLU A 99 1.16 -11.41 -22.50
C GLU A 99 1.61 -12.45 -23.53
N ASP A 100 0.78 -13.46 -23.76
CA ASP A 100 0.80 -14.26 -24.99
C ASP A 100 -0.17 -13.65 -26.02
#